data_AF-A0A2M9D0I9-F1
#
_entry.id   AF-A0A2M9D0I9-F1
#
_cell.length_a   1.000
_cell.length_b   1.000
_cell.length_c   1.000
_cell.angle_alpha   90.00
_cell.angle_beta   90.00
_cell.angle_gamma   90.00
#
_symmetry.space_group_name_H-M   'P 1'
#
loop_
_entity.id
_entity.type
_entity.pdbx_description
1 polymer ?
#
loop_
_entity_poly.entity_id
_entity_poly.type
_entity_poly.pdbx_seq_one_letter_code
_entity_poly.pdbx_strand_id
1 'polypeptide(L)'
;MRGNDVGRRSVVGVLVGVGVVGLSACGPPEEWSWDRDPEPAVTPSIVWSDGEPTSDLEADPWVQAVRAGLVPYAVAYDSRDLRSDSLHETWTPNGIAQMRKDIASFAGEDDWWRMPGPFPFDPLTVEVVQDGASATVQGCTLEPWWYGRLDPWERQERQVSPSTMRFEVVKTDPGGYLVDSVEPIGVPCESDHMTAGVFDPLPDGSWEFESGQVFTRDATADADS
;
A
#
# COMPACT_ATOMS: atom_id res chain seq x y z
N MET A 1 45.43 61.10 69.07
CA MET A 1 44.40 62.13 68.77
C MET A 1 43.30 61.48 67.95
N ARG A 2 42.07 61.95 68.17
CA ARG A 2 40.79 61.42 67.66
C ARG A 2 40.74 61.17 66.15
N GLY A 3 39.88 60.21 65.76
CA GLY A 3 39.32 60.11 64.42
C GLY A 3 38.38 58.90 64.31
N ASN A 4 37.10 59.11 64.63
CA ASN A 4 36.02 58.20 64.28
C ASN A 4 35.93 58.08 62.75
N ASP A 5 35.60 56.90 62.23
CA ASP A 5 34.62 56.86 61.15
C ASP A 5 33.80 55.57 61.14
N VAL A 6 32.49 55.77 60.94
CA VAL A 6 31.43 54.77 60.97
C VAL A 6 31.15 54.38 59.52
N GLY A 7 31.40 53.10 59.17
CA GLY A 7 31.18 52.57 57.83
C GLY A 7 30.32 51.31 57.84
N ARG A 8 29.00 51.50 57.86
CA ARG A 8 27.94 50.52 57.61
C ARG A 8 28.15 49.83 56.24
N ARG A 9 28.04 48.50 56.16
CA ARG A 9 27.20 47.76 55.17
C ARG A 9 27.41 46.23 55.20
N SER A 10 26.30 45.56 55.51
CA SER A 10 25.74 44.38 54.83
C SER A 10 26.56 43.09 54.73
N VAL A 11 26.10 42.12 55.54
CA VAL A 11 26.28 40.68 55.38
C VAL A 11 25.51 40.20 54.15
N VAL A 12 26.21 39.58 53.20
CA VAL A 12 25.68 38.65 52.19
C VAL A 12 26.84 37.66 51.96
N GLY A 13 26.83 36.45 52.52
CA GLY A 13 26.01 35.34 52.05
C GLY A 13 26.73 34.59 50.91
N VAL A 14 27.81 33.87 51.21
CA VAL A 14 28.46 32.97 50.23
C VAL A 14 27.91 31.57 50.45
N LEU A 15 26.88 31.22 49.67
CA LEU A 15 26.44 29.84 49.50
C LEU A 15 27.36 29.16 48.48
N VAL A 16 28.07 28.14 48.95
CA VAL A 16 28.84 27.21 48.12
C VAL A 16 27.85 26.36 47.34
N GLY A 17 27.59 26.72 46.09
CA GLY A 17 26.79 25.93 45.16
C GLY A 17 27.64 24.84 44.52
N VAL A 18 27.33 23.59 44.83
CA VAL A 18 27.85 22.39 44.16
C VAL A 18 27.36 22.40 42.71
N GLY A 19 28.28 22.58 41.77
CA GLY A 19 28.00 22.45 40.34
C GLY A 19 27.78 20.98 39.97
N VAL A 20 26.52 20.58 39.82
CA VAL A 20 26.18 19.41 39.01
C VAL A 20 26.11 19.90 37.58
N VAL A 21 27.13 19.58 36.79
CA VAL A 21 27.10 19.73 35.34
C VAL A 21 26.03 18.75 34.83
N GLY A 22 24.82 19.27 34.62
CA GLY A 22 23.79 18.55 33.89
C GLY A 22 24.27 18.38 32.46
N LEU A 23 24.71 17.18 32.11
CA LEU A 23 24.80 16.75 30.73
C LEU A 23 23.37 16.74 30.19
N SER A 24 22.96 17.84 29.57
CA SER A 24 21.79 17.83 28.69
C SER A 24 22.11 16.85 27.57
N ALA A 25 21.57 15.64 27.69
CA ALA A 25 21.50 14.68 26.61
C ALA A 25 20.62 15.29 25.52
N CYS A 26 21.23 16.03 24.61
CA CYS A 26 20.66 16.26 23.29
C CYS A 26 20.70 14.92 22.55
N GLY A 27 19.66 14.11 22.73
CA GLY A 27 19.34 13.10 21.72
C GLY A 27 19.01 13.83 20.41
N PRO A 28 19.38 13.28 19.24
CA PRO A 28 18.88 13.81 17.99
C PRO A 28 17.34 13.80 18.02
N PRO A 29 16.67 14.79 17.40
CA PRO A 29 15.21 14.81 17.34
C PRO A 29 14.71 13.49 16.72
N GLU A 30 13.64 12.93 17.28
CA GLU A 30 13.05 11.61 16.92
C GLU A 30 12.68 11.45 15.43
N GLU A 31 12.80 12.51 14.63
CA GLU A 31 12.62 12.52 13.18
C GLU A 31 13.75 11.89 12.36
N TRP A 32 14.93 11.56 12.95
CA TRP A 32 16.12 11.09 12.19
C TRP A 32 16.69 9.75 12.67
N SER A 33 15.86 8.86 13.23
CA SER A 33 16.30 7.49 13.49
C SER A 33 16.34 6.71 12.17
N TRP A 34 17.53 6.47 11.63
CA TRP A 34 17.79 5.58 10.49
C TRP A 34 17.35 4.12 10.71
N ASP A 35 16.96 3.77 11.95
CA ASP A 35 16.53 2.43 12.37
C ASP A 35 15.01 2.28 12.49
N ARG A 36 14.20 3.27 12.08
CA ARG A 36 12.74 3.13 12.09
C ARG A 36 12.26 2.59 10.75
N ASP A 37 11.62 1.42 10.80
CA ASP A 37 10.85 0.94 9.66
C ASP A 37 9.85 2.02 9.23
N PRO A 38 9.78 2.35 7.93
CA PRO A 38 8.81 3.33 7.48
C PRO A 38 7.40 2.85 7.79
N GLU A 39 6.50 3.78 8.15
CA GLU A 39 5.10 3.45 8.38
C GLU A 39 4.46 2.93 7.09
N PRO A 40 3.56 1.92 7.16
CA PRO A 40 2.87 1.41 5.97
C PRO A 40 2.10 2.50 5.23
N ALA A 41 2.03 2.36 3.91
CA ALA A 41 1.28 3.29 3.07
C ALA A 41 -0.22 3.31 3.44
N VAL A 42 -0.81 4.49 3.45
CA VAL A 42 -2.24 4.69 3.71
C VAL A 42 -3.01 4.55 2.40
N THR A 43 -4.04 3.68 2.39
CA THR A 43 -4.97 3.54 1.26
C THR A 43 -5.81 4.80 1.08
N PRO A 44 -5.78 5.49 -0.07
CA PRO A 44 -6.65 6.64 -0.29
C PRO A 44 -8.08 6.24 -0.65
N SER A 45 -8.94 7.24 -0.71
CA SER A 45 -10.28 7.09 -1.28
C SER A 45 -10.22 6.74 -2.76
N ILE A 46 -11.25 6.04 -3.22
CA ILE A 46 -11.46 5.73 -4.64
C ILE A 46 -12.65 6.55 -5.14
N VAL A 47 -12.46 7.21 -6.27
CA VAL A 47 -13.47 7.97 -6.98
C VAL A 47 -13.88 7.20 -8.23
N TRP A 48 -15.18 6.96 -8.37
CA TRP A 48 -15.77 6.28 -9.52
C TRP A 48 -16.48 7.28 -10.42
N SER A 49 -15.94 7.55 -11.60
CA SER A 49 -16.51 8.53 -12.55
C SER A 49 -17.89 8.11 -13.05
N ASP A 50 -18.06 6.81 -13.30
CA ASP A 50 -19.24 6.23 -13.95
C ASP A 50 -20.08 5.38 -12.98
N GLY A 51 -19.82 5.52 -11.68
CA GLY A 51 -20.42 4.74 -10.60
C GLY A 51 -19.64 3.46 -10.25
N GLU A 52 -19.98 2.87 -9.11
CA GLU A 52 -19.40 1.61 -8.66
C GLU A 52 -19.76 0.44 -9.61
N PRO A 53 -19.01 -0.68 -9.61
CA PRO A 53 -19.33 -1.84 -10.43
C PRO A 53 -20.72 -2.41 -10.12
N THR A 54 -21.49 -2.75 -11.17
CA THR A 54 -22.89 -3.22 -11.03
C THR A 54 -23.20 -4.50 -11.81
N SER A 55 -22.22 -5.35 -12.09
CA SER A 55 -22.43 -6.62 -12.80
C SER A 55 -23.36 -7.57 -12.03
N ASP A 56 -24.07 -8.45 -12.75
CA ASP A 56 -24.92 -9.49 -12.12
C ASP A 56 -24.11 -10.43 -11.23
N LEU A 57 -22.81 -10.58 -11.49
CA LEU A 57 -21.90 -11.42 -10.71
C LEU A 57 -21.31 -10.72 -9.48
N GLU A 58 -21.59 -9.44 -9.24
CA GLU A 58 -21.04 -8.73 -8.06
C GLU A 58 -21.48 -9.36 -6.74
N ALA A 59 -22.62 -10.05 -6.70
CA ALA A 59 -23.08 -10.73 -5.48
C ALA A 59 -22.36 -12.07 -5.21
N ASP A 60 -21.55 -12.58 -6.15
CA ASP A 60 -20.83 -13.84 -5.99
C ASP A 60 -19.66 -13.68 -5.00
N PRO A 61 -19.50 -14.58 -4.00
CA PRO A 61 -18.44 -14.45 -3.00
C PRO A 61 -17.02 -14.53 -3.59
N TRP A 62 -16.81 -15.27 -4.69
CA TRP A 62 -15.51 -15.33 -5.36
C TRP A 62 -15.18 -14.00 -6.05
N VAL A 63 -16.18 -13.35 -6.65
CA VAL A 63 -16.04 -12.01 -7.25
C VAL A 63 -15.79 -10.96 -6.17
N GLN A 64 -16.52 -11.03 -5.05
CA GLN A 64 -16.29 -10.14 -3.90
C GLN A 64 -14.86 -10.27 -3.35
N ALA A 65 -14.29 -11.47 -3.33
CA ALA A 65 -12.89 -11.68 -2.95
C ALA A 65 -11.92 -10.98 -3.90
N VAL A 66 -12.16 -11.08 -5.22
CA VAL A 66 -11.37 -10.34 -6.22
C VAL A 66 -11.49 -8.84 -6.00
N ARG A 67 -12.72 -8.31 -5.85
CA ARG A 67 -12.96 -6.89 -5.58
C ARG A 67 -12.21 -6.39 -4.34
N ALA A 68 -12.29 -7.15 -3.25
CA ALA A 68 -11.58 -6.84 -2.01
C ALA A 68 -10.05 -6.88 -2.18
N GLY A 69 -9.53 -7.81 -3.00
CA GLY A 69 -8.10 -7.96 -3.25
C GLY A 69 -7.48 -6.90 -4.18
N LEU A 70 -8.25 -6.32 -5.09
CA LEU A 70 -7.72 -5.37 -6.08
C LEU A 70 -7.23 -4.05 -5.48
N VAL A 71 -7.87 -3.54 -4.43
CA VAL A 71 -7.46 -2.28 -3.80
C VAL A 71 -6.13 -2.42 -3.05
N PRO A 72 -5.96 -3.40 -2.13
CA PRO A 72 -4.68 -3.64 -1.48
C PRO A 72 -3.56 -3.99 -2.47
N TYR A 73 -3.87 -4.67 -3.58
CA TYR A 73 -2.90 -4.96 -4.63
C TYR A 73 -2.31 -3.67 -5.21
N ALA A 74 -3.16 -2.73 -5.64
CA ALA A 74 -2.70 -1.49 -6.26
C ALA A 74 -1.90 -0.63 -5.27
N VAL A 75 -2.36 -0.49 -4.02
CA VAL A 75 -1.63 0.23 -2.97
C VAL A 75 -0.26 -0.40 -2.69
N ALA A 76 -0.20 -1.73 -2.58
CA ALA A 76 1.04 -2.45 -2.32
C ALA A 76 2.03 -2.34 -3.49
N TYR A 77 1.52 -2.36 -4.73
CA TYR A 77 2.32 -2.16 -5.94
C TYR A 77 2.90 -0.75 -6.02
N ASP A 78 2.08 0.29 -5.81
CA ASP A 78 2.50 1.68 -5.91
C ASP A 78 3.42 2.11 -4.76
N SER A 79 3.22 1.57 -3.56
CA SER A 79 4.07 1.90 -2.40
C SER A 79 5.34 1.05 -2.28
N ARG A 80 5.38 -0.12 -2.94
CA ARG A 80 6.40 -1.17 -2.74
C ARG A 80 6.41 -1.74 -1.32
N ASP A 81 5.27 -1.73 -0.65
CA ASP A 81 5.11 -2.26 0.70
C ASP A 81 4.03 -3.36 0.76
N LEU A 82 4.51 -4.58 0.99
CA LEU A 82 3.68 -5.79 1.10
C LEU A 82 3.35 -6.13 2.56
N ARG A 83 3.51 -5.20 3.51
CA ARG A 83 3.26 -5.43 4.95
C ARG A 83 1.84 -5.14 5.39
N SER A 84 0.98 -4.52 4.57
CA SER A 84 -0.34 -4.07 5.02
C SER A 84 -1.28 -5.22 5.41
N ASP A 85 -2.05 -5.06 6.50
CA ASP A 85 -3.02 -6.09 6.94
C ASP A 85 -4.04 -6.37 5.84
N SER A 86 -4.56 -5.32 5.22
CA SER A 86 -5.54 -5.44 4.13
C SER A 86 -5.05 -6.31 2.97
N LEU A 87 -3.74 -6.32 2.66
CA LEU A 87 -3.20 -7.20 1.64
C LEU A 87 -3.22 -8.67 2.10
N HIS A 88 -2.77 -8.94 3.33
CA HIS A 88 -2.72 -10.30 3.88
C HIS A 88 -4.10 -10.87 4.22
N GLU A 89 -5.09 -10.02 4.44
CA GLU A 89 -6.49 -10.40 4.63
C GLU A 89 -7.21 -10.77 3.33
N THR A 90 -6.69 -10.37 2.16
CA THR A 90 -7.34 -10.59 0.86
C THR A 90 -6.51 -11.40 -0.13
N TRP A 91 -5.22 -11.60 0.12
CA TRP A 91 -4.31 -12.38 -0.72
C TRP A 91 -3.65 -13.53 0.04
N THR A 92 -3.38 -14.62 -0.68
CA THR A 92 -2.61 -15.72 -0.11
C THR A 92 -1.12 -15.34 0.00
N PRO A 93 -0.35 -16.04 0.86
CA PRO A 93 1.10 -15.88 0.89
C PRO A 93 1.77 -16.16 -0.46
N ASN A 94 1.21 -17.05 -1.27
CA ASN A 94 1.70 -17.35 -2.61
C ASN A 94 1.50 -16.16 -3.56
N GLY A 95 0.30 -15.58 -3.57
CA GLY A 95 -0.01 -14.40 -4.37
C GLY A 95 0.86 -13.19 -4.00
N ILE A 96 1.04 -12.93 -2.70
CA ILE A 96 1.95 -11.87 -2.22
C ILE A 96 3.40 -12.15 -2.64
N ALA A 97 3.84 -13.41 -2.58
CA ALA A 97 5.19 -13.78 -3.02
C ALA A 97 5.39 -13.60 -4.53
N GLN A 98 4.34 -13.78 -5.34
CA GLN A 98 4.38 -13.49 -6.77
C GLN A 98 4.43 -11.98 -7.02
N MET A 99 3.56 -11.21 -6.37
CA MET A 99 3.58 -9.74 -6.44
C MET A 99 4.96 -9.17 -6.09
N ARG A 100 5.62 -9.70 -5.06
CA ARG A 100 7.00 -9.32 -4.71
C ARG A 100 7.97 -9.50 -5.86
N LYS A 101 7.87 -10.60 -6.61
CA LYS A 101 8.76 -10.84 -7.77
C LYS A 101 8.48 -9.84 -8.87
N ASP A 102 7.21 -9.57 -9.13
CA ASP A 102 6.78 -8.63 -10.15
C ASP A 102 7.29 -7.23 -9.80
N ILE A 103 7.09 -6.78 -8.55
CA ILE A 103 7.60 -5.49 -8.08
C ILE A 103 9.13 -5.44 -8.16
N ALA A 104 9.82 -6.47 -7.69
CA ALA A 104 11.28 -6.53 -7.73
C ALA A 104 11.86 -6.53 -9.15
N SER A 105 11.10 -7.00 -10.15
CA SER A 105 11.55 -7.02 -11.55
C SER A 105 11.71 -5.63 -12.17
N PHE A 106 11.02 -4.64 -11.61
CA PHE A 106 11.07 -3.23 -12.01
C PHE A 106 11.88 -2.36 -11.01
N ALA A 107 12.46 -2.97 -9.98
CA ALA A 107 13.20 -2.25 -8.94
C ALA A 107 14.46 -1.58 -9.53
N GLY A 108 14.55 -0.25 -9.40
CA GLY A 108 15.68 0.54 -9.91
C GLY A 108 15.42 1.22 -11.27
N GLU A 109 14.22 1.11 -11.83
CA GLU A 109 13.81 1.96 -12.95
C GLU A 109 13.45 3.38 -12.48
N ASP A 110 14.00 4.40 -13.16
CA ASP A 110 13.77 5.82 -12.82
C ASP A 110 12.31 6.27 -13.04
N ASP A 111 11.56 5.57 -13.90
CA ASP A 111 10.15 5.83 -14.22
C ASP A 111 9.30 4.59 -13.90
N TRP A 112 9.05 4.37 -12.62
CA TRP A 112 8.11 3.34 -12.14
C TRP A 112 6.69 3.59 -12.69
N TRP A 113 6.08 2.55 -13.24
CA TRP A 113 4.68 2.57 -13.65
C TRP A 113 3.78 2.54 -12.42
N ARG A 114 2.78 3.40 -12.35
CA ARG A 114 1.83 3.48 -11.24
C ARG A 114 0.45 3.06 -11.68
N MET A 115 -0.30 2.47 -10.74
CA MET A 115 -1.69 2.13 -10.94
C MET A 115 -2.54 3.33 -10.53
N PRO A 116 -3.41 3.88 -11.40
CA PRO A 116 -4.22 5.03 -11.02
C PRO A 116 -5.32 4.66 -10.02
N GLY A 117 -5.53 3.36 -9.78
CA GLY A 117 -6.52 2.77 -8.90
C GLY A 117 -6.49 1.24 -9.02
N PRO A 118 -7.41 0.50 -8.36
CA PRO A 118 -7.59 -0.92 -8.61
C PRO A 118 -7.84 -1.19 -10.10
N PHE A 119 -7.49 -2.38 -10.60
CA PHE A 119 -7.83 -2.75 -11.98
C PHE A 119 -9.34 -2.59 -12.22
N PRO A 120 -9.76 -1.89 -13.29
CA PRO A 120 -11.11 -1.95 -13.81
C PRO A 120 -11.36 -3.40 -14.14
N PHE A 121 -12.44 -3.96 -13.61
CA PHE A 121 -12.72 -5.37 -13.76
C PHE A 121 -14.21 -5.52 -13.95
N ASP A 122 -14.64 -6.26 -14.97
CA ASP A 122 -16.02 -6.67 -15.15
C ASP A 122 -16.06 -8.20 -15.20
N PRO A 123 -16.58 -8.88 -14.17
CA PRO A 123 -16.59 -10.33 -14.10
C PRO A 123 -17.46 -10.92 -15.23
N LEU A 124 -16.93 -11.93 -15.91
CA LEU A 124 -17.60 -12.64 -17.00
C LEU A 124 -18.02 -14.05 -16.57
N THR A 125 -17.14 -14.78 -15.88
CA THR A 125 -17.41 -16.15 -15.43
C THR A 125 -16.79 -16.44 -14.08
N VAL A 126 -17.42 -17.36 -13.35
CA VAL A 126 -16.90 -17.97 -12.13
C VAL A 126 -16.96 -19.48 -12.30
N GLU A 127 -15.80 -20.13 -12.27
CA GLU A 127 -15.66 -21.58 -12.41
C GLU A 127 -15.13 -22.16 -11.10
N VAL A 128 -16.03 -22.71 -10.28
CA VAL A 128 -15.69 -23.32 -9.00
C VAL A 128 -15.23 -24.76 -9.22
N VAL A 129 -14.08 -25.14 -8.65
CA VAL A 129 -13.62 -26.54 -8.71
C VAL A 129 -14.57 -27.46 -7.96
N GLN A 130 -14.57 -28.76 -8.31
CA GLN A 130 -15.58 -29.72 -7.84
C GLN A 130 -15.69 -29.85 -6.31
N ASP A 131 -14.59 -29.66 -5.58
CA ASP A 131 -14.56 -29.72 -4.11
C ASP A 131 -14.95 -28.40 -3.43
N GLY A 132 -15.15 -27.33 -4.20
CA GLY A 132 -15.49 -25.99 -3.71
C GLY A 132 -14.35 -25.27 -2.99
N ALA A 133 -13.12 -25.79 -3.07
CA ALA A 133 -11.96 -25.22 -2.36
C ALA A 133 -11.34 -24.02 -3.09
N SER A 134 -11.56 -23.89 -4.39
CA SER A 134 -11.10 -22.75 -5.19
C SER A 134 -12.08 -22.41 -6.32
N ALA A 135 -11.86 -21.25 -6.93
CA ALA A 135 -12.52 -20.88 -8.16
C ALA A 135 -11.61 -20.05 -9.06
N THR A 136 -11.78 -20.23 -10.36
CA THR A 136 -11.25 -19.32 -11.37
C THR A 136 -12.30 -18.25 -11.64
N VAL A 137 -11.97 -16.99 -11.39
CA VAL A 137 -12.80 -15.83 -11.74
C VAL A 137 -12.19 -15.17 -12.96
N GLN A 138 -12.91 -15.17 -14.08
CA GLN A 138 -12.46 -14.54 -15.31
C GLN A 138 -13.31 -13.30 -15.59
N GLY A 139 -12.68 -12.22 -16.03
CA GLY A 139 -13.39 -11.02 -16.39
C GLY A 139 -12.65 -10.18 -17.42
N CYS A 140 -13.33 -9.15 -17.91
CA CYS A 140 -12.71 -8.10 -18.68
C CYS A 140 -11.95 -7.14 -17.77
N THR A 141 -10.85 -6.60 -18.26
CA THR A 141 -10.10 -5.49 -17.67
C THR A 141 -9.70 -4.52 -18.77
N LEU A 142 -9.08 -3.42 -18.38
CA LEU A 142 -8.48 -2.43 -19.27
C LEU A 142 -6.95 -2.58 -19.26
N GLU A 143 -6.33 -2.83 -20.40
CA GLU A 143 -4.86 -2.93 -20.50
C GLU A 143 -4.29 -1.96 -21.55
N PRO A 144 -3.19 -1.23 -21.22
CA PRO A 144 -2.52 -1.16 -19.92
C PRO A 144 -3.32 -0.34 -18.88
N TRP A 145 -3.36 -0.79 -17.61
CA TRP A 145 -3.88 -0.01 -16.48
C TRP A 145 -2.75 0.59 -15.63
N TRP A 146 -1.80 1.25 -16.30
CA TRP A 146 -0.64 1.85 -15.66
C TRP A 146 -0.33 3.20 -16.31
N TYR A 147 0.05 4.19 -15.51
CA TYR A 147 0.56 5.48 -15.98
C TYR A 147 2.00 5.70 -15.49
N GLY A 148 2.78 6.46 -16.24
CA GLY A 148 4.13 6.85 -15.83
C GLY A 148 4.15 8.34 -15.55
N ARG A 149 5.18 9.03 -16.07
CA ARG A 149 5.27 10.49 -16.00
C ARG A 149 4.20 11.27 -16.77
N LEU A 150 3.50 10.60 -17.69
CA LEU A 150 2.39 11.19 -18.43
C LEU A 150 1.13 11.19 -17.57
N ASP A 151 0.30 12.22 -17.76
CA ASP A 151 -1.02 12.32 -17.15
C ASP A 151 -1.83 11.03 -17.42
N PRO A 152 -2.49 10.43 -16.40
CA PRO A 152 -3.25 9.19 -16.56
C PRO A 152 -4.27 9.27 -17.71
N TRP A 153 -4.87 10.45 -17.92
CA TRP A 153 -5.91 10.68 -18.91
C TRP A 153 -5.35 10.74 -20.34
N GLU A 154 -4.16 11.33 -20.54
CA GLU A 154 -3.51 11.38 -21.86
C GLU A 154 -3.15 9.99 -22.41
N ARG A 155 -2.89 9.02 -21.52
CA ARG A 155 -2.63 7.63 -21.90
C ARG A 155 -3.93 6.83 -22.07
N GLN A 156 -4.89 7.03 -21.17
CA GLN A 156 -6.16 6.28 -21.17
C GLN A 156 -6.89 6.41 -22.51
N GLU A 157 -6.85 7.60 -23.13
CA GLU A 157 -7.49 7.87 -24.42
C GLU A 157 -6.80 7.25 -25.64
N ARG A 158 -5.56 6.75 -25.53
CA ARG A 158 -4.74 6.40 -26.72
C ARG A 158 -4.38 4.93 -26.87
N GLN A 159 -4.37 4.13 -25.79
CA GLN A 159 -3.72 2.81 -25.82
C GLN A 159 -4.39 1.72 -25.00
N VAL A 160 -5.51 2.02 -24.34
CA VAL A 160 -6.14 1.06 -23.44
C VAL A 160 -7.20 0.27 -24.21
N SER A 161 -7.08 -1.05 -24.18
CA SER A 161 -8.00 -1.95 -24.86
C SER A 161 -8.55 -2.96 -23.86
N PRO A 162 -9.85 -3.29 -23.92
CA PRO A 162 -10.41 -4.35 -23.11
C PRO A 162 -9.76 -5.70 -23.40
N SER A 163 -9.27 -6.35 -22.36
CA SER A 163 -8.66 -7.68 -22.44
C SER A 163 -9.10 -8.54 -21.26
N THR A 164 -8.98 -9.85 -21.42
CA THR A 164 -9.36 -10.82 -20.39
C THR A 164 -8.27 -10.93 -19.33
N MET A 165 -8.68 -10.91 -18.07
CA MET A 165 -7.85 -11.20 -16.90
C MET A 165 -8.46 -12.35 -16.10
N ARG A 166 -7.60 -13.17 -15.50
CA ARG A 166 -7.97 -14.31 -14.67
C ARG A 166 -7.47 -14.11 -13.25
N PHE A 167 -8.32 -14.44 -12.30
CA PHE A 167 -7.98 -14.55 -10.88
C PHE A 167 -8.20 -15.98 -10.43
N GLU A 168 -7.21 -16.55 -9.74
CA GLU A 168 -7.43 -17.75 -8.95
C GLU A 168 -7.73 -17.35 -7.52
N VAL A 169 -8.84 -17.84 -6.97
CA VAL A 169 -9.28 -17.54 -5.62
C VAL A 169 -9.40 -18.83 -4.84
N VAL A 170 -8.86 -18.87 -3.63
CA VAL A 170 -8.94 -20.01 -2.72
C VAL A 170 -9.84 -19.70 -1.54
N LYS A 171 -10.59 -20.71 -1.11
CA LYS A 171 -11.38 -20.65 0.11
C LYS A 171 -10.52 -21.07 1.29
N THR A 172 -10.50 -20.26 2.34
CA THR A 172 -9.79 -20.53 3.59
C THR A 172 -10.76 -21.04 4.65
N ASP A 173 -10.24 -21.72 5.68
CA ASP A 173 -10.97 -21.92 6.93
C ASP A 173 -10.81 -20.65 7.80
N PRO A 174 -11.87 -20.08 8.41
CA PRO A 174 -13.22 -20.62 8.63
C PRO A 174 -14.29 -20.22 7.58
N GLY A 175 -13.91 -20.06 6.32
CA GLY A 175 -14.81 -19.74 5.20
C GLY A 175 -14.49 -18.43 4.47
N GLY A 176 -13.28 -17.88 4.66
CA GLY A 176 -12.81 -16.70 3.94
C GLY A 176 -12.43 -17.03 2.50
N TYR A 177 -12.16 -15.99 1.71
CA TYR A 177 -11.75 -16.11 0.32
C TYR A 177 -10.53 -15.23 0.09
N LEU A 178 -9.46 -15.79 -0.45
CA LEU A 178 -8.21 -15.08 -0.72
C LEU A 178 -7.84 -15.24 -2.19
N VAL A 179 -7.36 -14.16 -2.80
CA VAL A 179 -6.79 -14.20 -4.15
C VAL A 179 -5.42 -14.85 -4.09
N ASP A 180 -5.22 -15.91 -4.87
CA ASP A 180 -3.95 -16.64 -4.96
C ASP A 180 -3.08 -16.17 -6.12
N SER A 181 -3.70 -15.79 -7.24
CA SER A 181 -2.99 -15.26 -8.39
C SER A 181 -3.88 -14.36 -9.24
N VAL A 182 -3.22 -13.49 -10.01
CA VAL A 182 -3.81 -12.71 -11.09
C VAL A 182 -2.95 -12.90 -12.33
N GLU A 183 -3.58 -13.17 -13.47
CA GLU A 183 -2.90 -13.38 -14.74
C GLU A 183 -3.63 -12.64 -15.88
N PRO A 184 -2.95 -11.75 -16.60
CA PRO A 184 -3.49 -11.20 -17.83
C PRO A 184 -3.45 -12.26 -18.93
N ILE A 185 -4.61 -12.57 -19.53
CA ILE A 185 -4.70 -13.58 -20.59
C ILE A 185 -4.41 -12.94 -21.97
N GLY A 186 -4.58 -11.62 -22.11
CA GLY A 186 -4.28 -10.88 -23.34
C GLY A 186 -5.22 -11.21 -24.52
N VAL A 187 -6.35 -11.85 -24.24
CA VAL A 187 -7.41 -12.09 -25.23
C VAL A 187 -8.37 -10.91 -25.20
N PRO A 188 -8.73 -10.28 -26.34
CA PRO A 188 -9.72 -9.22 -26.36
C PRO A 188 -11.07 -9.68 -25.81
N CYS A 189 -11.77 -8.78 -25.13
CA CYS A 189 -13.08 -9.05 -24.58
C CYS A 189 -14.00 -7.84 -24.75
N GLU A 190 -15.30 -8.03 -24.53
CA GLU A 190 -16.30 -6.96 -24.58
C GLU A 190 -17.00 -6.87 -23.22
N SER A 191 -17.27 -5.66 -22.76
CA SER A 191 -17.91 -5.39 -21.48
C SER A 191 -18.81 -4.16 -21.60
N ASP A 192 -20.05 -4.31 -21.15
CA ASP A 192 -21.04 -3.23 -21.08
C ASP A 192 -21.11 -2.60 -19.67
N HIS A 193 -20.38 -3.17 -18.70
CA HIS A 193 -20.40 -2.78 -17.29
C HIS A 193 -19.02 -2.34 -16.77
N MET A 194 -18.05 -2.13 -17.66
CA MET A 194 -16.71 -1.69 -17.29
C MET A 194 -16.78 -0.32 -16.61
N THR A 195 -16.33 -0.27 -15.36
CA THR A 195 -16.13 0.97 -14.62
C THR A 195 -14.73 1.02 -14.04
N ALA A 196 -14.17 2.22 -13.98
CA ALA A 196 -12.83 2.48 -13.49
C ALA A 196 -12.91 3.40 -12.26
N GLY A 197 -12.36 2.92 -11.15
CA GLY A 197 -12.13 3.72 -9.96
C GLY A 197 -10.69 4.21 -9.94
N VAL A 198 -10.48 5.48 -9.61
CA VAL A 198 -9.14 6.07 -9.45
C VAL A 198 -8.93 6.53 -8.01
N PHE A 199 -7.69 6.44 -7.51
CA PHE A 199 -7.31 6.95 -6.22
C PHE A 199 -7.38 8.49 -6.19
N ASP A 200 -7.83 9.03 -5.06
CA ASP A 200 -7.79 10.46 -4.73
C ASP A 200 -7.13 10.65 -3.34
N PRO A 201 -5.91 11.21 -3.26
CA PRO A 201 -5.09 11.67 -4.40
C PRO A 201 -4.54 10.50 -5.23
N LEU A 202 -4.13 10.81 -6.47
CA LEU A 202 -3.39 9.85 -7.31
C LEU A 202 -2.00 9.57 -6.74
N PRO A 203 -1.44 8.36 -6.95
CA PRO A 203 -0.05 8.07 -6.67
C PRO A 203 0.91 8.98 -7.45
N ASP A 204 1.75 9.76 -6.77
CA ASP A 204 2.69 10.71 -7.39
C ASP A 204 4.16 10.40 -7.08
N GLY A 205 4.42 9.22 -6.51
CA GLY A 205 5.73 8.79 -6.04
C GLY A 205 6.01 9.13 -4.58
N SER A 206 5.24 10.01 -3.93
CA SER A 206 5.35 10.24 -2.48
C SER A 206 4.93 9.03 -1.63
N TRP A 207 4.28 8.05 -2.27
CA TRP A 207 3.87 6.79 -1.65
C TRP A 207 4.98 5.74 -1.69
N GLU A 208 5.98 5.93 -2.55
CA GLU A 208 7.08 4.99 -2.71
C GLU A 208 8.11 5.18 -1.62
N PHE A 209 8.57 4.06 -1.08
CA PHE A 209 9.79 4.03 -0.28
C PHE A 209 11.04 4.01 -1.17
N GLU A 210 12.23 4.12 -0.56
CA GLU A 210 13.50 4.31 -1.30
C GLU A 210 13.64 3.33 -2.48
N SER A 211 14.15 3.84 -3.60
CA SER A 211 14.31 3.08 -4.83
C SER A 211 15.04 1.76 -4.58
N GLY A 212 14.38 0.64 -4.89
CA GLY A 212 14.93 -0.70 -4.72
C GLY A 212 14.59 -1.40 -3.41
N GLN A 213 13.84 -0.76 -2.49
CA GLN A 213 13.30 -1.42 -1.32
C GLN A 213 11.92 -2.00 -1.63
N VAL A 214 11.72 -3.28 -1.28
CA VAL A 214 10.40 -3.92 -1.23
C VAL A 214 10.21 -4.43 0.19
N PHE A 215 9.25 -3.89 0.91
CA PHE A 215 8.99 -4.26 2.29
C PHE A 215 8.08 -5.49 2.34
N THR A 216 8.38 -6.42 3.24
CA THR A 216 7.59 -7.63 3.46
C THR A 216 7.46 -7.87 4.95
N ARG A 217 6.37 -8.53 5.39
CA ARG A 217 6.29 -8.99 6.79
C ARG A 217 7.41 -9.96 7.07
N ASP A 218 8.04 -9.81 8.23
CA ASP A 218 8.92 -10.84 8.75
C ASP A 218 8.07 -12.03 9.20
N ALA A 219 8.16 -13.14 8.46
CA ALA A 219 7.40 -14.35 8.76
C ALA A 219 7.69 -14.93 10.16
N THR A 220 8.76 -14.49 10.83
CA THR A 220 9.12 -14.90 12.19
C THR A 220 8.47 -14.05 13.29
N ALA A 221 7.94 -12.85 12.98
CA ALA A 221 7.31 -11.98 13.97
C ALA A 221 5.88 -12.43 14.31
N ASP A 222 5.16 -13.00 13.34
CA ASP A 222 3.76 -13.41 13.48
C ASP A 222 3.57 -14.81 14.09
N ALA A 223 4.66 -15.58 14.29
CA ALA A 223 4.59 -16.93 14.86
C ALA A 223 4.45 -16.95 16.41
N ASP A 224 4.62 -15.80 17.06
CA ASP A 224 4.61 -15.65 18.53
C ASP A 224 3.40 -14.84 19.06
N SER A 225 2.40 -14.53 18.22
CA SER A 225 1.18 -13.78 18.61
C SER A 225 -0.06 -14.66 18.75
#